data_AF-A0A9F7RC02-F1
#
_entry.id   AF-A0A9F7RC02-F1
#
_cell.length_a   1.000
_cell.length_b   1.000
_cell.length_c   1.000
_cell.angle_alpha   90.00
_cell.angle_beta   90.00
_cell.angle_gamma   90.00
#
_symmetry.space_group_name_H-M   'P 1'
#
loop_
_entity.id
_entity.type
_entity.pdbx_description
1 polymer ?
#
loop_
_entity_poly.entity_id
_entity_poly.type
_entity_poly.pdbx_seq_one_letter_code
_entity_poly.pdbx_strand_id
1 'polypeptide(L)' 'MGGWSRGAVLELYRALLRAGRHLQYTDRNYYRRTIAREFRRCQSLSEPREKEEALKRGQFFLNSRLGGLI' A
#
# COMPACT_ATOMS: atom_id res chain seq x y z
N MET A 1 2.15 13.41 12.96
CA MET A 1 2.81 12.69 11.84
C MET A 1 3.45 11.44 12.42
N GLY A 2 2.80 10.29 12.26
CA GLY A 2 3.32 9.02 12.78
C GLY A 2 4.41 8.50 11.86
N GLY A 3 5.62 8.32 12.39
CA GLY A 3 6.73 7.71 11.66
C GLY A 3 6.44 6.26 11.27
N TRP A 4 7.40 5.64 10.58
CA TRP A 4 7.31 4.24 10.21
C TRP A 4 7.10 3.36 11.45
N SER A 5 6.04 2.56 11.45
CA SER A 5 5.76 1.56 12.48
C SER A 5 5.12 0.33 11.87
N ARG A 6 5.32 -0.84 12.48
CA ARG A 6 4.71 -2.10 12.03
C ARG A 6 3.18 -1.99 11.97
N GLY A 7 2.57 -1.33 12.96
CA GLY A 7 1.13 -1.07 12.99
C GLY A 7 0.67 -0.23 11.81
N ALA A 8 1.35 0.88 11.53
CA ALA A 8 1.01 1.75 10.40
C ALA A 8 1.11 1.04 9.04
N VAL A 9 2.11 0.17 8.87
CA VAL A 9 2.27 -0.65 7.65
C VAL A 9 1.11 -1.63 7.48
N LEU A 10 0.72 -2.34 8.55
CA LEU A 10 -0.37 -3.31 8.50
C LEU A 10 -1.72 -2.64 8.28
N GLU A 11 -1.97 -1.49 8.92
CA GLU A 11 -3.18 -0.71 8.69
C GLU A 11 -3.26 -0.21 7.25
N LEU A 12 -2.16 0.31 6.69
CA LEU A 12 -2.12 0.71 5.29
C LEU A 12 -2.39 -0.47 4.35
N TYR A 13 -1.78 -1.64 4.61
CA TYR A 13 -2.02 -2.84 3.81
C TYR A 13 -3.49 -3.25 3.82
N ARG A 14 -4.12 -3.27 5.00
CA ARG A 14 -5.56 -3.59 5.15
C ARG A 14 -6.44 -2.56 4.46
N ALA A 15 -6.11 -1.28 4.57
CA ALA A 15 -6.85 -0.20 3.94
C ALA A 15 -6.81 -0.29 2.40
N LEU A 16 -5.64 -0.56 1.81
CA LEU A 16 -5.49 -0.76 0.37
C LEU A 16 -6.28 -1.96 -0.15
N LEU A 17 -6.29 -3.07 0.60
CA LEU A 17 -7.10 -4.24 0.24
C LEU A 17 -8.60 -3.97 0.36
N ARG A 18 -9.03 -3.18 1.35
CA ARG A 18 -10.43 -2.79 1.50
C ARG A 18 -10.86 -1.86 0.37
N ALA A 19 -10.04 -0.87 0.02
CA ALA A 19 -10.29 0.03 -1.12
C ALA A 19 -10.40 -0.76 -2.43
N GLY A 20 -9.52 -1.74 -2.65
CA GLY A 20 -9.56 -2.61 -3.83
C GLY A 20 -10.83 -3.46 -3.99
N ARG A 21 -11.65 -3.63 -2.94
CA ARG A 21 -12.94 -4.33 -3.06
C ARG A 21 -13.96 -3.53 -3.88
N HIS A 22 -13.78 -2.21 -3.96
CA HIS A 22 -14.66 -1.31 -4.70
C HIS A 22 -14.23 -1.13 -6.17
N LEU A 23 -13.13 -1.77 -6.60
CA LEU A 23 -12.73 -1.78 -8.00
C LEU A 23 -13.74 -2.58 -8.84
N GLN A 24 -14.25 -1.93 -9.87
CA GLN A 24 -15.24 -2.40 -10.84
C GLN A 24 -14.56 -2.91 -12.12
N TYR A 25 -13.59 -2.17 -12.67
CA TYR A 25 -13.03 -2.45 -13.99
C TYR A 25 -11.67 -3.12 -13.96
N THR A 26 -11.01 -3.11 -12.81
CA THR A 26 -9.70 -3.75 -12.62
C THR A 26 -9.84 -5.18 -12.09
N ASP A 27 -9.01 -6.12 -12.55
CA ASP A 27 -8.93 -7.46 -11.96
C ASP A 27 -8.50 -7.37 -10.49
N ARG A 28 -9.45 -7.68 -9.60
CA ARG A 28 -9.26 -7.63 -8.14
C ARG A 28 -8.22 -8.62 -7.63
N ASN A 29 -8.08 -9.79 -8.28
CA ASN A 29 -7.06 -10.77 -7.93
C ASN A 29 -5.68 -10.27 -8.34
N TYR A 30 -5.56 -9.68 -9.52
CA TYR A 30 -4.31 -9.05 -9.97
C TYR A 30 -3.92 -7.92 -9.01
N TYR A 31 -4.84 -7.00 -8.71
CA TYR A 31 -4.62 -5.91 -7.75
C TYR A 31 -4.11 -6.43 -6.40
N ARG A 32 -4.80 -7.41 -5.81
CA ARG A 32 -4.39 -7.99 -4.51
C ARG A 32 -3.00 -8.61 -4.57
N ARG A 33 -2.67 -9.35 -5.64
CA ARG A 33 -1.36 -9.97 -5.83
C ARG A 33 -0.26 -8.92 -5.98
N THR A 34 -0.53 -7.84 -6.72
CA THR A 34 0.39 -6.72 -6.92
C THR A 34 0.68 -6.01 -5.60
N ILE A 35 -0.35 -5.67 -4.82
CA ILE A 35 -0.18 -5.05 -3.50
C ILE A 35 0.63 -5.96 -2.58
N ALA A 36 0.34 -7.27 -2.52
CA ALA A 36 1.12 -8.21 -1.73
C ALA A 36 2.58 -8.37 -2.21
N ARG A 37 2.85 -8.20 -3.52
CA ARG A 37 4.20 -8.22 -4.07
C ARG A 37 4.97 -6.98 -3.67
N GLU A 38 4.38 -5.80 -3.79
CA GLU A 38 5.03 -4.54 -3.42
C GLU A 38 5.35 -4.48 -1.93
N PHE A 39 4.43 -4.90 -1.05
CA PHE A 39 4.73 -4.96 0.38
C PHE A 39 5.85 -5.96 0.72
N ARG A 40 5.94 -7.09 0.01
CA ARG A 40 7.05 -8.03 0.18
C ARG A 40 8.38 -7.45 -0.32
N ARG A 41 8.37 -6.73 -1.45
CA ARG A 41 9.54 -6.00 -1.94
C ARG A 41 10.00 -4.94 -0.93
N CYS A 42 9.07 -4.20 -0.34
CA CYS A 42 9.40 -3.18 0.66
C CYS A 42 9.93 -3.78 1.98
N GLN A 43 9.69 -5.07 2.27
CA GLN A 43 10.28 -5.74 3.45
C GLN A 43 11.78 -5.93 3.33
N SER A 44 12.34 -5.98 2.12
CA SER A 44 13.79 -6.09 1.92
C SER A 44 14.51 -4.74 2.02
N LEU A 45 13.78 -3.63 2.23
CA LEU A 45 14.39 -2.33 2.48
C LEU A 45 15.06 -2.38 3.86
N SER A 46 16.34 -2.03 3.91
CA SER A 46 17.11 -2.03 5.15
C SER A 46 17.14 -0.62 5.76
N GLU A 47 17.16 0.41 4.93
CA GLU A 47 17.31 1.79 5.38
C GLU A 47 16.00 2.34 5.97
N PRO A 48 16.04 2.90 7.20
CA PRO A 48 14.85 3.46 7.85
C PRO A 48 14.17 4.56 7.03
N ARG A 49 14.96 5.38 6.32
CA ARG A 49 14.46 6.45 5.46
C ARG A 49 13.65 5.89 4.28
N GLU A 50 14.16 4.87 3.60
CA GLU A 50 13.45 4.22 2.50
C GLU A 50 12.12 3.60 2.95
N LYS A 51 12.11 3.01 4.15
CA LYS A 51 10.89 2.46 4.75
C LYS A 51 9.83 3.54 5.00
N GLU A 52 10.25 4.70 5.49
CA GLU A 52 9.36 5.83 5.74
C GLU A 52 8.83 6.43 4.43
N GLU A 53 9.69 6.60 3.43
CA GLU A 53 9.30 7.06 2.10
C GLU A 53 8.33 6.08 1.42
N ALA A 54 8.57 4.78 1.52
CA ALA A 54 7.66 3.75 1.03
C ALA A 54 6.28 3.81 1.70
N LEU A 55 6.25 4.02 3.02
CA LEU A 55 4.99 4.19 3.76
C LEU A 55 4.25 5.46 3.30
N LYS A 56 4.96 6.58 3.16
CA LYS A 56 4.40 7.85 2.65
C LYS A 56 3.82 7.69 1.24
N ARG A 57 4.54 7.01 0.33
CA ARG A 57 4.06 6.71 -1.03
C ARG A 57 2.77 5.90 -1.02
N GLY A 58 2.70 4.85 -0.19
CA GLY A 58 1.51 4.02 -0.10
C GLY A 58 0.31 4.76 0.53
N GLN A 59 0.54 5.62 1.52
CA GLN A 59 -0.49 6.50 2.07
C GLN A 59 -1.00 7.49 1.03
N PHE A 60 -0.10 8.09 0.24
CA PHE A 60 -0.47 8.96 -0.86
C PHE A 60 -1.31 8.22 -1.90
N PHE A 61 -0.92 7.00 -2.29
CA PHE A 61 -1.67 6.16 -3.22
C PHE A 61 -3.08 5.84 -2.72
N LEU A 62 -3.24 5.54 -1.43
CA LEU A 62 -4.56 5.34 -0.83
C LEU A 62 -5.41 6.62 -0.88
N ASN A 63 -4.82 7.76 -0.50
CA ASN A 63 -5.50 9.06 -0.42
C ASN A 63 -5.88 9.61 -1.81
N SER A 64 -5.09 9.31 -2.84
CA SER A 64 -5.37 9.67 -4.24
C SER A 64 -6.35 8.72 -4.93
N ARG A 65 -7.16 7.97 -4.16
CA ARG A 65 -8.11 6.96 -4.66
C ARG A 65 -7.43 5.93 -5.56
N LEU A 66 -6.37 5.30 -5.04
CA LEU A 66 -5.60 4.28 -5.73
C LEU A 66 -4.99 4.78 -7.06
N GLY A 67 -4.65 6.07 -7.15
CA GLY A 67 -4.11 6.67 -8.37
C GLY A 67 -5.11 6.68 -9.55
N GLY A 68 -6.42 6.67 -9.25
CA GLY A 68 -7.46 6.67 -10.28
C GLY A 68 -7.84 5.29 -10.80
N LEU A 69 -7.43 4.21 -10.13
CA LEU A 69 -7.95 2.87 -10.43
C LEU A 69 -9.46 2.83 -10.12
N ILE A 70 -10.23 2.33 -11.09
CA ILE A 70 -11.69 2.15 -11.02
C ILE A 70 -12.04 0.68 -11.16
#